data_AF-A0A1I4Q606-F1
#
_entry.id   AF-A0A1I4Q606-F1
#
_cell.length_a   1.000
_cell.length_b   1.000
_cell.length_c   1.000
_cell.angle_alpha   90.00
_cell.angle_beta   90.00
_cell.angle_gamma   90.00
#
_symmetry.space_group_name_H-M   'P 1'
#
loop_
_entity.id
_entity.type
_entity.pdbx_description
1 polymer ?
#
loop_
_entity_poly.entity_id
_entity_poly.type
_entity_poly.pdbx_seq_one_letter_code
_entity_poly.pdbx_strand_id
1 'polypeptide(L)'
;MSGEDTAAPGRGVFTVSQLNEAVRDHLEGGFPLVRVEGELSNLARPASGHLYFSLKDADAQVRCALFRNRARLLGFRPDNGMQVLARARVSLYAPRGDYQLIIEHLEEAGDGALRRAFEELRRRLQAEGLFDTGIKRPLPPFPRRVGVITSPTGAAIRDILSVLRRRCPALPVLVHPVPVQGTEAAPRIVRALERAGRRGDCDVLILARGGGSLEDLWAFNEEAVARAIRACPVPVVTGVGHETDVTIADFAADLRAATPSAAAELASPDGGALLQRVKRLEDLLLMRFQRRIETGQRRLTELEQRLRRQHPERRLQERGQRLDELEQRLHGAMGRTLRGQGERLQGLGLRLRRASPRSRIQALGQHRDHLSGRLQRAMDLRLERLGHRLAVQARSLHAVSPLATLGRGYSILLNAAGEVVRSAQQAPPGSRLQARLARGQLHCRVEADGEDPS
;
A
#
# COMPACT_ATOMS: atom_id res chain seq x y z
N MET A 1 49.42 61.94 104.66
CA MET A 1 49.90 63.14 103.96
C MET A 1 50.39 62.63 102.62
N SER A 2 49.68 62.80 101.52
CA SER A 2 49.28 64.06 100.88
C SER A 2 47.97 63.80 100.13
N GLY A 3 46.90 64.59 100.27
CA GLY A 3 46.85 66.03 100.03
C GLY A 3 46.20 66.22 98.67
N GLU A 4 44.92 66.58 98.71
CA GLU A 4 44.01 66.83 97.58
C GLU A 4 44.60 67.77 96.52
N ASP A 5 44.24 67.55 95.25
CA ASP A 5 44.06 68.65 94.30
C ASP A 5 43.06 68.28 93.19
N THR A 6 41.77 68.34 93.52
CA THR A 6 40.70 68.46 92.53
C THR A 6 40.72 69.86 91.94
N ALA A 7 41.52 70.04 90.88
CA ALA A 7 41.50 71.26 90.09
C ALA A 7 40.16 71.36 89.33
N ALA A 8 39.31 72.29 89.77
CA ALA A 8 38.14 72.73 89.01
C ALA A 8 38.58 73.18 87.61
N PRO A 9 37.89 72.79 86.52
CA PRO A 9 38.20 73.34 85.21
C PRO A 9 37.90 74.84 85.26
N GLY A 10 38.96 75.63 85.07
CA GLY A 10 38.89 77.08 85.09
C GLY A 10 37.82 77.59 84.14
N ARG A 11 37.32 78.80 84.43
CA ARG A 11 36.51 79.62 83.50
C ARG A 11 37.35 79.95 82.25
N GLY A 12 37.59 78.95 81.42
CA GLY A 12 38.16 79.07 80.08
C GLY A 12 37.01 79.40 79.14
N VAL A 13 37.07 80.55 78.50
CA VAL A 13 36.14 80.90 77.42
C VAL A 13 36.40 79.91 76.29
N PHE A 14 35.51 78.94 76.10
CA PHE A 14 35.56 78.05 74.95
C PHE A 14 35.26 78.84 73.68
N THR A 15 36.09 78.68 72.66
CA THR A 15 35.67 79.04 71.31
C THR A 15 34.58 78.07 70.85
N VAL A 16 33.71 78.50 69.93
CA VAL A 16 32.61 77.67 69.40
C VAL A 16 33.13 76.34 68.85
N SER A 17 34.31 76.34 68.21
CA SER A 17 34.97 75.13 67.71
C SER A 17 35.40 74.18 68.83
N GLN A 18 36.03 74.70 69.89
CA GLN A 18 36.47 73.89 71.03
C GLN A 18 35.28 73.30 71.80
N LEU A 19 34.16 74.04 71.90
CA LEU A 19 32.93 73.54 72.49
C LEU A 19 32.34 72.39 71.66
N ASN A 20 32.25 72.55 70.34
CA ASN A 20 31.72 71.51 69.45
C ASN A 20 32.58 70.24 69.43
N GLU A 21 33.91 70.39 69.49
CA GLU A 21 34.82 69.24 69.59
C GLU A 21 34.66 68.50 70.93
N ALA A 22 34.60 69.23 72.05
CA ALA A 22 34.38 68.63 73.36
C ALA A 22 33.02 67.89 73.45
N VAL A 23 31.95 68.45 72.86
CA VAL A 23 30.64 67.80 72.80
C VAL A 23 30.66 66.56 71.89
N ARG A 24 31.34 66.63 70.73
CA ARG A 24 31.50 65.47 69.85
C ARG A 24 32.21 64.33 70.59
N ASP A 25 33.31 64.61 71.26
CA ASP A 25 34.11 63.60 71.95
C ASP A 25 33.33 62.99 73.12
N HIS A 26 32.50 63.78 73.82
CA HIS A 26 31.60 63.27 74.85
C HIS A 26 30.47 62.39 74.29
N LEU A 27 29.88 62.76 73.15
CA LEU A 27 28.84 61.97 72.48
C LEU A 27 29.40 60.65 71.91
N GLU A 28 30.58 60.69 71.28
CA GLU A 28 31.24 59.51 70.72
C GLU A 28 31.75 58.55 71.81
N GLY A 29 32.16 59.08 72.96
CA GLY A 29 32.55 58.27 74.13
C GLY A 29 31.37 57.72 74.92
N GLY A 30 30.27 58.48 75.01
CA GLY A 30 29.09 58.12 75.81
C GLY A 30 28.16 57.10 75.15
N PHE A 31 28.13 57.05 73.81
CA PHE A 31 27.28 56.14 73.05
C PHE A 31 28.12 55.18 72.20
N PRO A 32 28.21 53.88 72.55
CA PRO A 32 28.79 52.88 71.67
C PRO A 32 27.94 52.70 70.40
N LEU A 33 28.29 51.75 69.54
CA LEU A 33 27.51 51.46 68.33
C LEU A 33 26.04 51.13 68.67
N VAL A 34 25.11 52.01 68.30
CA VAL A 34 23.68 51.90 68.60
C VAL A 34 22.88 51.32 67.43
N ARG A 35 21.74 50.71 67.74
CA ARG A 35 20.73 50.27 66.76
C ARG A 35 19.54 51.22 66.85
N VAL A 36 19.17 51.83 65.73
CA VAL A 36 18.07 52.80 65.65
C VAL A 36 17.13 52.37 64.54
N GLU A 37 15.87 52.20 64.88
CA GLU A 37 14.80 51.94 63.91
C GLU A 37 14.07 53.25 63.58
N GLY A 38 13.71 53.44 62.32
CA GLY A 38 12.83 54.54 61.92
C GLY A 38 12.61 54.60 60.42
N GLU A 39 11.81 55.57 60.00
CA GLU A 39 11.48 55.78 58.60
C GLU A 39 12.50 56.71 57.93
N LEU A 40 12.96 56.36 56.74
CA LEU A 40 13.81 57.21 55.90
C LEU A 40 13.03 58.42 55.38
N SER A 41 13.56 59.60 55.60
CA SER A 41 13.01 60.85 55.07
C SER A 41 14.12 61.77 54.57
N ASN A 42 13.78 62.72 53.68
CA ASN A 42 14.72 63.71 53.14
C ASN A 42 16.01 63.12 52.54
N LEU A 43 15.91 61.97 51.86
CA LEU A 43 17.04 61.29 51.24
C LEU A 43 17.63 62.13 50.09
N ALA A 44 18.89 62.53 50.24
CA ALA A 44 19.69 63.22 49.27
C ALA A 44 20.84 62.33 48.76
N ARG A 45 21.04 62.31 47.44
CA ARG A 45 22.08 61.52 46.76
C ARG A 45 22.99 62.39 45.89
N PRO A 46 23.96 63.13 46.48
CA PRO A 46 24.92 63.92 45.71
C PRO A 46 25.84 63.06 44.84
N ALA A 47 26.44 63.66 43.81
CA ALA A 47 27.37 62.98 42.88
C ALA A 47 28.64 62.39 43.55
N SER A 48 28.93 62.76 44.80
CA SER A 48 30.03 62.20 45.60
C SER A 48 29.80 60.75 46.02
N GLY A 49 28.57 60.24 45.94
CA GLY A 49 28.20 58.87 46.29
C GLY A 49 27.98 58.64 47.78
N HIS A 50 27.94 59.69 48.59
CA HIS A 50 27.46 59.66 49.98
C HIS A 50 25.93 59.77 50.00
N LEU A 51 25.29 59.14 50.99
CA LEU A 51 23.85 59.26 51.20
C LEU A 51 23.61 60.06 52.48
N TYR A 52 22.78 61.09 52.39
CA TYR A 52 22.33 61.88 53.54
C TYR A 52 20.82 61.75 53.65
N PHE A 53 20.31 61.44 54.83
CA PHE A 53 18.88 61.29 55.07
C PHE A 53 18.57 61.59 56.52
N SER A 54 17.30 61.70 56.87
CA SER A 54 16.84 61.79 58.26
C SER A 54 16.09 60.53 58.62
N LEU A 55 16.42 59.95 59.77
CA LEU A 55 15.67 58.87 60.42
C LEU A 55 14.63 59.53 61.33
N LYS A 56 13.35 59.24 61.11
CA LYS A 56 12.26 59.78 61.92
C LYS A 56 11.46 58.65 62.58
N ASP A 57 10.93 58.93 63.75
CA ASP A 57 9.89 58.16 64.42
C ASP A 57 8.63 59.05 64.61
N ALA A 58 7.72 58.67 65.52
CA ALA A 58 6.49 59.44 65.77
C ALA A 58 6.75 60.80 66.44
N ASP A 59 7.83 60.94 67.20
CA ASP A 59 8.05 62.05 68.13
C ASP A 59 9.34 62.85 67.83
N ALA A 60 10.28 62.29 67.06
CA ALA A 60 11.61 62.84 66.84
C ALA A 60 12.19 62.50 65.45
N GLN A 61 13.21 63.27 65.04
CA GLN A 61 13.99 62.99 63.83
C GLN A 61 15.48 63.30 64.06
N VAL A 62 16.35 62.56 63.37
CA VAL A 62 17.81 62.72 63.44
C VAL A 62 18.45 62.63 62.05
N ARG A 63 19.41 63.53 61.79
CA ARG A 63 20.18 63.52 60.54
C ARG A 63 21.18 62.38 60.52
N CYS A 64 21.27 61.71 59.38
CA CYS A 64 22.08 60.53 59.17
C CYS A 64 22.99 60.71 57.96
N ALA A 65 24.22 60.24 58.09
CA ALA A 65 25.20 60.23 57.01
C ALA A 65 25.72 58.81 56.78
N LEU A 66 25.64 58.36 55.54
CA LEU A 66 26.12 57.05 55.11
C LEU A 66 27.20 57.23 54.04
N PHE A 67 28.43 56.85 54.39
CA PHE A 67 29.59 57.08 53.51
C PHE A 67 29.62 56.11 52.33
N ARG A 68 30.14 56.55 51.18
CA ARG A 68 30.20 55.81 49.91
C ARG A 68 30.67 54.35 50.04
N ASN A 69 31.69 54.11 50.84
CA ASN A 69 32.26 52.77 51.02
C ASN A 69 31.26 51.80 51.68
N ARG A 70 30.39 52.32 52.56
CA ARG A 70 29.32 51.55 53.21
C ARG A 70 28.04 51.54 52.39
N ALA A 71 27.70 52.66 51.72
CA ALA A 71 26.57 52.75 50.81
C ALA A 71 26.63 51.72 49.65
N ARG A 72 27.83 51.44 49.15
CA ARG A 72 28.08 50.43 48.10
C ARG A 72 27.82 48.99 48.53
N LEU A 73 27.84 48.72 49.84
CA LEU A 73 27.64 47.39 50.41
C LEU A 73 26.16 47.13 50.73
N LEU A 74 25.26 48.09 50.48
CA LEU A 74 23.83 47.89 50.65
C LEU A 74 23.31 46.94 49.58
N GLY A 75 22.62 45.88 50.02
CA GLY A 75 21.92 44.94 49.14
C GLY A 75 20.61 45.48 48.56
N PHE A 76 20.18 46.67 48.97
CA PHE A 76 18.95 47.32 48.54
C PHE A 76 19.16 48.82 48.27
N ARG A 77 18.21 49.44 47.57
CA ARG A 77 18.23 50.87 47.27
C ARG A 77 17.33 51.61 48.27
N PRO A 78 17.89 52.34 49.26
CA PRO A 78 17.08 53.02 50.27
C PRO A 78 16.25 54.13 49.63
N ASP A 79 14.95 54.21 49.91
CA ASP A 79 14.07 55.26 49.40
C ASP A 79 13.32 55.95 50.55
N ASN A 80 12.81 57.17 50.30
CA ASN A 80 11.99 57.87 51.28
C ASN A 80 10.73 57.06 51.60
N GLY A 81 10.35 56.98 52.87
CA GLY A 81 9.20 56.21 53.33
C GLY A 81 9.52 54.78 53.79
N MET A 82 10.76 54.30 53.60
CA MET A 82 11.14 52.95 54.03
C MET A 82 11.44 52.89 55.52
N GLN A 83 10.90 51.88 56.20
CA GLN A 83 11.24 51.53 57.58
C GLN A 83 12.57 50.76 57.59
N VAL A 84 13.57 51.30 58.28
CA VAL A 84 14.92 50.74 58.29
C VAL A 84 15.47 50.60 59.71
N LEU A 85 16.29 49.57 59.90
CA LEU A 85 17.07 49.35 61.09
C LEU A 85 18.52 49.73 60.79
N ALA A 86 18.98 50.81 61.40
CA ALA A 86 20.32 51.33 61.22
C ALA A 86 21.23 50.96 62.40
N ARG A 87 22.43 50.47 62.10
CA ARG A 87 23.54 50.42 63.07
C ARG A 87 24.39 51.66 62.86
N ALA A 88 24.48 52.51 63.88
CA ALA A 88 25.09 53.82 63.74
C ALA A 88 25.94 54.23 64.94
N ARG A 89 26.92 55.09 64.68
CA ARG A 89 27.66 55.82 65.72
C ARG A 89 27.09 57.21 65.87
N VAL A 90 26.91 57.62 67.11
CA VAL A 90 26.46 58.97 67.46
C VAL A 90 27.64 59.91 67.33
N SER A 91 27.48 61.01 66.58
CA SER A 91 28.53 62.00 66.38
C SER A 91 27.92 63.40 66.20
N LEU A 92 28.78 64.41 66.10
CA LEU A 92 28.39 65.80 65.93
C LEU A 92 29.22 66.44 64.80
N TYR A 93 28.55 67.13 63.88
CA TYR A 93 29.20 67.81 62.77
C TYR A 93 29.80 69.14 63.24
N ALA A 94 31.07 69.08 63.68
CA ALA A 94 31.77 70.19 64.34
C ALA A 94 31.66 71.58 63.64
N PRO A 95 31.68 71.70 62.30
CA PRO A 95 31.54 73.01 61.63
C PRO A 95 30.17 73.69 61.80
N ARG A 96 29.10 72.94 62.08
CA ARG A 96 27.75 73.51 62.27
C ARG A 96 27.13 73.21 63.63
N GLY A 97 27.73 72.32 64.43
CA GLY A 97 27.17 71.91 65.71
C GLY A 97 26.00 70.93 65.61
N ASP A 98 25.73 70.38 64.41
CA ASP A 98 24.56 69.53 64.18
C ASP A 98 24.80 68.11 64.72
N TYR A 99 23.87 67.62 65.55
CA TYR A 99 23.81 66.23 65.97
C TYR A 99 23.51 65.30 64.78
N GLN A 100 24.27 64.21 64.64
CA GLN A 100 24.12 63.28 63.52
C GLN A 100 24.45 61.82 63.88
N LEU A 101 23.88 60.90 63.10
CA LEU A 101 24.21 59.48 63.13
C LEU A 101 25.07 59.10 61.91
N ILE A 102 26.24 58.53 62.17
CA ILE A 102 27.07 57.93 61.12
C ILE A 102 26.67 56.48 60.95
N ILE A 103 26.05 56.15 59.83
CA ILE A 103 25.49 54.82 59.56
C ILE A 103 26.61 53.87 59.12
N GLU A 104 26.77 52.77 59.85
CA GLU A 104 27.70 51.69 59.51
C GLU A 104 27.03 50.57 58.70
N HIS A 105 25.79 50.24 59.06
CA HIS A 105 24.99 49.22 58.40
C HIS A 105 23.52 49.64 58.40
N LEU A 106 22.80 49.36 57.32
CA LEU A 106 21.40 49.66 57.16
C LEU A 106 20.70 48.41 56.64
N GLU A 107 19.64 47.99 57.34
CA GLU A 107 18.79 46.85 57.00
C GLU A 107 17.34 47.35 56.90
N GLU A 108 16.48 46.71 56.13
CA GLU A 108 15.04 46.99 56.14
C GLU A 108 14.39 46.34 57.38
N ALA A 109 13.60 47.10 58.14
CA ALA A 109 13.15 46.68 59.49
C ALA A 109 11.94 45.71 59.51
N GLY A 110 11.26 45.44 58.38
CA GLY A 110 10.05 44.59 58.32
C GLY A 110 10.27 43.10 58.03
N ASP A 111 11.29 42.78 57.23
CA ASP A 111 11.48 41.43 56.66
C ASP A 111 11.82 40.35 57.70
N GLY A 112 12.52 40.71 58.78
CA GLY A 112 13.03 39.74 59.77
C GLY A 112 11.96 39.15 60.70
N ALA A 113 10.90 39.90 61.01
CA ALA A 113 9.78 39.39 61.80
C ALA A 113 8.85 38.51 60.93
N LEU A 114 8.56 38.97 59.71
CA LEU A 114 7.75 38.24 58.74
C LEU A 114 8.40 36.93 58.29
N ARG A 115 9.72 36.90 58.04
CA ARG A 115 10.44 35.65 57.75
C ARG A 115 10.34 34.63 58.87
N ARG A 116 10.48 35.06 60.14
CA ARG A 116 10.33 34.17 61.30
C ARG A 116 8.91 33.60 61.39
N ALA A 117 7.89 34.46 61.27
CA ALA A 117 6.49 34.04 61.28
C ALA A 117 6.17 33.07 60.12
N PHE A 118 6.73 33.30 58.93
CA PHE A 118 6.60 32.41 57.79
C PHE A 118 7.20 31.02 58.07
N GLU A 119 8.44 30.96 58.60
CA GLU A 119 9.10 29.69 58.89
C GLU A 119 8.38 28.89 59.99
N GLU A 120 7.92 29.57 61.05
CA GLU A 120 7.14 28.96 62.13
C GLU A 120 5.83 28.37 61.59
N LEU A 121 5.08 29.14 60.81
CA LEU A 121 3.83 28.68 60.21
C LEU A 121 4.05 27.52 59.24
N ARG A 122 5.10 27.61 58.39
CA ARG A 122 5.46 26.54 57.46
C ARG A 122 5.74 25.24 58.21
N ARG A 123 6.56 25.28 59.26
CA ARG A 123 6.89 24.08 60.06
C ARG A 123 5.64 23.49 60.71
N ARG A 124 4.75 24.33 61.25
CA ARG A 124 3.50 23.87 61.87
C ARG A 124 2.60 23.15 60.85
N LEU A 125 2.29 23.81 59.72
CA LEU A 125 1.41 23.23 58.70
C LEU A 125 2.02 22.01 58.01
N GLN A 126 3.35 21.95 57.90
CA GLN A 126 4.06 20.77 57.41
C GLN A 126 3.93 19.60 58.38
N ALA A 127 4.04 19.84 59.69
CA ALA A 127 3.86 18.81 60.71
C ALA A 127 2.41 18.27 60.75
N GLU A 128 1.42 19.09 60.37
CA GLU A 128 0.03 18.66 60.19
C GLU A 128 -0.21 17.86 58.88
N GLY A 129 0.79 17.73 58.01
CA GLY A 129 0.67 17.03 56.72
C GLY A 129 -0.06 17.82 55.62
N LEU A 130 -0.32 19.13 55.82
CA LEU A 130 -1.06 19.96 54.85
C LEU A 130 -0.37 20.06 53.48
N PHE A 131 0.95 19.81 53.43
CA PHE A 131 1.79 19.93 52.24
C PHE A 131 2.14 18.59 51.59
N ASP A 132 1.60 17.47 52.10
CA ASP A 132 1.95 16.13 51.62
C ASP A 132 1.63 15.97 50.13
N THR A 133 2.54 15.33 49.39
CA THR A 133 2.36 15.13 47.95
C THR A 133 1.22 14.17 47.63
N GLY A 134 0.93 13.21 48.51
CA GLY A 134 -0.13 12.21 48.33
C GLY A 134 -1.55 12.79 48.36
N ILE A 135 -1.76 13.96 48.97
CA ILE A 135 -3.07 14.63 49.00
C ILE A 135 -3.26 15.62 47.85
N LYS A 136 -2.18 15.96 47.12
CA LYS A 136 -2.23 16.89 45.98
C LYS A 136 -2.90 16.23 44.78
N ARG A 137 -3.74 17.00 44.09
CA ARG A 137 -4.53 16.52 42.95
C ARG A 137 -3.78 16.76 41.63
N PRO A 138 -3.82 15.80 40.70
CA PRO A 138 -3.24 16.00 39.38
C PRO A 138 -4.05 17.02 38.58
N LEU A 139 -3.36 17.77 37.74
CA LEU A 139 -4.01 18.72 36.82
C LEU A 139 -4.71 17.97 35.68
N PRO A 140 -5.92 18.40 35.27
CA PRO A 140 -6.57 17.83 34.10
C PRO A 140 -5.75 18.16 32.85
N PRO A 141 -5.47 17.19 31.96
CA PRO A 141 -4.68 17.42 30.75
C PRO A 141 -5.40 18.32 29.73
N PHE A 142 -6.75 18.33 29.76
CA PHE A 142 -7.60 19.12 28.87
C PHE A 142 -8.70 19.81 29.67
N PRO A 143 -8.39 20.90 30.41
CA PRO A 143 -9.41 21.67 31.10
C PRO A 143 -10.37 22.28 30.07
N ARG A 144 -11.67 22.24 30.37
CA ARG A 144 -12.73 22.91 29.62
C ARG A 144 -12.90 24.36 30.03
N ARG A 145 -12.49 24.74 31.24
CA ARG A 145 -12.47 26.12 31.73
C ARG A 145 -11.43 26.33 32.82
N VAL A 146 -10.72 27.46 32.75
CA VAL A 146 -9.75 27.90 33.77
C VAL A 146 -10.34 29.04 34.58
N GLY A 147 -10.29 28.95 35.90
CA GLY A 147 -10.58 30.07 36.80
C GLY A 147 -9.30 30.82 37.17
N VAL A 148 -9.33 32.15 37.21
CA VAL A 148 -8.17 32.96 37.61
C VAL A 148 -8.58 33.86 38.78
N ILE A 149 -7.99 33.63 39.95
CA ILE A 149 -8.17 34.42 41.16
C ILE A 149 -7.00 35.40 41.25
N THR A 150 -7.24 36.67 40.94
CA THR A 150 -6.22 37.73 40.93
C THR A 150 -6.86 39.11 40.93
N SER A 151 -6.03 40.16 40.97
CA SER A 151 -6.49 41.56 40.88
C SER A 151 -6.91 41.92 39.45
N PRO A 152 -8.04 42.63 39.26
CA PRO A 152 -8.55 42.98 37.92
C PRO A 152 -7.67 43.98 37.16
N THR A 153 -6.81 44.74 37.84
CA THR A 153 -6.02 45.84 37.24
C THR A 153 -4.51 45.55 37.15
N GLY A 154 -4.06 44.36 37.55
CA GLY A 154 -2.64 44.01 37.65
C GLY A 154 -1.94 43.65 36.33
N ALA A 155 -0.60 43.60 36.34
CA ALA A 155 0.18 42.98 35.26
C ALA A 155 -0.06 41.46 35.18
N ALA A 156 -0.16 40.79 36.33
CA ALA A 156 -0.36 39.34 36.42
C ALA A 156 -1.56 38.81 35.62
N ILE A 157 -2.72 39.49 35.66
CA ILE A 157 -3.89 39.08 34.88
C ILE A 157 -3.65 39.25 33.37
N ARG A 158 -2.97 40.31 32.95
CA ARG A 158 -2.64 40.55 31.54
C ARG A 158 -1.68 39.49 31.01
N ASP A 159 -0.68 39.13 31.81
CA ASP A 159 0.30 38.10 31.48
C ASP A 159 -0.36 36.72 31.35
N ILE A 160 -1.19 36.34 32.33
CA ILE A 160 -1.97 35.09 32.28
C ILE A 160 -2.85 35.04 31.04
N LEU A 161 -3.64 36.09 30.79
CA LEU A 161 -4.55 36.12 29.63
C LEU A 161 -3.79 36.10 28.30
N SER A 162 -2.62 36.75 28.22
CA SER A 162 -1.76 36.74 27.03
C SER A 162 -1.25 35.33 26.73
N VAL A 163 -0.73 34.63 27.76
CA VAL A 163 -0.27 33.25 27.65
C VAL A 163 -1.40 32.31 27.25
N LEU A 164 -2.55 32.37 27.93
CA LEU A 164 -3.70 31.51 27.63
C LEU A 164 -4.21 31.73 26.20
N ARG A 165 -4.30 32.99 25.75
CA ARG A 165 -4.70 33.31 24.37
C ARG A 165 -3.70 32.79 23.34
N ARG A 166 -2.40 32.88 23.61
CA ARG A 166 -1.35 32.38 22.72
C ARG A 166 -1.35 30.85 22.65
N ARG A 167 -1.47 30.18 23.79
CA ARG A 167 -1.26 28.74 23.94
C ARG A 167 -2.51 27.93 23.63
N CYS A 168 -3.68 28.37 24.09
CA CYS A 168 -4.96 27.73 23.78
C CYS A 168 -6.09 28.78 23.71
N PRO A 169 -6.27 29.48 22.57
CA PRO A 169 -7.30 30.52 22.43
C PRO A 169 -8.74 30.02 22.65
N ALA A 170 -8.98 28.72 22.46
CA ALA A 170 -10.30 28.09 22.65
C ALA A 170 -10.65 27.85 24.12
N LEU A 171 -9.70 28.02 25.05
CA LEU A 171 -9.89 27.76 26.47
C LEU A 171 -10.61 28.95 27.14
N PRO A 172 -11.86 28.79 27.61
CA PRO A 172 -12.57 29.83 28.32
C PRO A 172 -11.90 30.15 29.66
N VAL A 173 -11.82 31.44 29.99
CA VAL A 173 -11.21 31.94 31.23
C VAL A 173 -12.26 32.67 32.05
N LEU A 174 -12.43 32.28 33.31
CA LEU A 174 -13.30 32.96 34.27
C LEU A 174 -12.45 33.68 35.30
N VAL A 175 -12.56 35.02 35.35
CA VAL A 175 -11.80 35.82 36.32
C VAL A 175 -12.63 36.01 37.60
N HIS A 176 -12.02 35.68 38.74
CA HIS A 176 -12.53 35.94 40.08
C HIS A 176 -11.73 37.13 40.67
N PRO A 177 -12.24 38.36 40.54
CA PRO A 177 -11.49 39.55 40.95
C PRO A 177 -11.39 39.61 42.48
N VAL A 178 -10.17 39.64 42.99
CA VAL A 178 -9.87 39.83 44.42
C VAL A 178 -8.72 40.82 44.59
N PRO A 179 -8.71 41.63 45.67
CA PRO A 179 -7.48 42.31 46.05
C PRO A 179 -6.44 41.24 46.42
N VAL A 180 -5.24 41.44 45.91
CA VAL A 180 -4.12 40.51 46.10
C VAL A 180 -3.12 41.01 47.14
N GLN A 181 -3.34 42.23 47.66
CA GLN A 181 -2.48 42.96 48.61
C GLN A 181 -3.31 43.66 49.68
N GLY A 182 -2.70 43.90 50.84
CA GLY A 182 -3.35 44.51 52.00
C GLY A 182 -4.15 43.52 52.85
N THR A 183 -4.64 43.99 53.99
CA THR A 183 -5.29 43.18 55.03
C THR A 183 -6.60 42.54 54.59
N GLU A 184 -7.29 43.10 53.58
CA GLU A 184 -8.51 42.50 53.01
C GLU A 184 -8.25 41.39 51.98
N ALA A 185 -7.00 41.17 51.56
CA ALA A 185 -6.69 40.24 50.48
C ALA A 185 -6.98 38.78 50.86
N ALA A 186 -6.41 38.30 51.97
CA ALA A 186 -6.59 36.92 52.43
C ALA A 186 -8.06 36.51 52.62
N PRO A 187 -8.92 37.25 53.36
CA PRO A 187 -10.33 36.85 53.51
C PRO A 187 -11.10 36.84 52.18
N ARG A 188 -10.76 37.73 51.24
CA ARG A 188 -11.39 37.72 49.91
C ARG A 188 -10.89 36.60 49.00
N ILE A 189 -9.60 36.23 49.08
CA ILE A 189 -9.03 35.07 48.39
C ILE A 189 -9.73 33.79 48.87
N VAL A 190 -9.87 33.60 50.19
CA VAL A 190 -10.58 32.45 50.78
C VAL A 190 -12.00 32.34 50.24
N ARG A 191 -12.77 33.44 50.28
CA ARG A 191 -14.15 33.45 49.75
C ARG A 191 -14.21 33.15 48.25
N ALA A 192 -13.23 33.60 47.48
CA ALA A 192 -13.16 33.31 46.05
C ALA A 192 -12.88 31.82 45.78
N LEU A 193 -11.95 31.22 46.52
CA LEU A 193 -11.64 29.78 46.44
C LEU A 193 -12.84 28.91 46.83
N GLU A 194 -13.52 29.25 47.93
CA GLU A 194 -14.74 28.55 48.36
C GLU A 194 -15.86 28.68 47.33
N ARG A 195 -16.10 29.88 46.81
CA ARG A 195 -17.14 30.12 45.80
C ARG A 195 -16.85 29.39 44.49
N ALA A 196 -15.59 29.42 44.03
CA ALA A 196 -15.17 28.71 42.82
C ALA A 196 -15.30 27.19 43.01
N GLY A 197 -14.85 26.68 44.17
CA GLY A 197 -14.97 25.28 44.54
C GLY A 197 -16.41 24.78 44.61
N ARG A 198 -17.32 25.55 45.23
CA ARG A 198 -18.75 25.19 45.32
C ARG A 198 -19.47 25.20 43.98
N ARG A 199 -19.11 26.13 43.08
CA ARG A 199 -19.72 26.23 41.76
C ARG A 199 -19.29 25.07 40.85
N GLY A 200 -18.02 24.66 40.92
CA GLY A 200 -17.49 23.60 40.07
C GLY A 200 -17.48 23.95 38.58
N ASP A 201 -17.55 25.24 38.24
CA ASP A 201 -17.62 25.73 36.85
C ASP A 201 -16.25 25.73 36.13
N CYS A 202 -15.16 25.48 36.87
CA CYS A 202 -13.78 25.49 36.40
C CYS A 202 -13.11 24.16 36.74
N ASP A 203 -12.27 23.65 35.84
CA ASP A 203 -11.55 22.39 36.05
C ASP A 203 -10.19 22.61 36.73
N VAL A 204 -9.67 23.84 36.69
CA VAL A 204 -8.44 24.27 37.35
C VAL A 204 -8.57 25.74 37.76
N LEU A 205 -8.02 26.09 38.92
CA LEU A 205 -7.93 27.46 39.41
C LEU A 205 -6.48 27.93 39.42
N ILE A 206 -6.23 29.15 38.97
CA ILE A 206 -4.95 29.83 39.08
C ILE A 206 -5.09 30.90 40.15
N LEU A 207 -4.32 30.81 41.23
CA LEU A 207 -4.16 31.86 42.22
C LEU A 207 -2.85 32.60 41.93
N ALA A 208 -2.92 33.86 41.53
CA ALA A 208 -1.73 34.55 41.03
C ALA A 208 -1.63 36.02 41.45
N ARG A 209 -0.39 36.46 41.61
CA ARG A 209 0.01 37.85 41.80
C ARG A 209 1.41 38.05 41.20
N GLY A 210 1.70 39.27 40.72
CA GLY A 210 3.06 39.64 40.30
C GLY A 210 4.04 39.71 41.48
N GLY A 211 5.27 40.13 41.21
CA GLY A 211 6.27 40.41 42.25
C GLY A 211 5.85 41.53 43.21
N GLY A 212 6.52 41.57 44.36
CA GLY A 212 6.33 42.57 45.41
C GLY A 212 7.27 42.30 46.58
N SER A 213 7.26 43.17 47.59
CA SER A 213 7.95 42.91 48.86
C SER A 213 7.34 41.71 49.60
N LEU A 214 8.00 41.24 50.66
CA LEU A 214 7.44 40.16 51.49
C LEU A 214 6.11 40.57 52.14
N GLU A 215 5.98 41.84 52.54
CA GLU A 215 4.76 42.45 53.06
C GLU A 215 3.62 42.43 52.05
N ASP A 216 3.95 42.76 50.80
CA ASP A 216 3.03 42.67 49.70
C ASP A 216 2.49 41.25 49.56
N LEU A 217 3.37 40.25 49.49
CA LEU A 217 2.98 38.85 49.29
C LEU A 217 2.39 38.19 50.54
N TRP A 218 2.31 38.89 51.67
CA TRP A 218 1.95 38.30 52.97
C TRP A 218 0.56 37.67 53.00
N ALA A 219 -0.39 38.18 52.23
CA ALA A 219 -1.74 37.60 52.13
C ALA A 219 -1.73 36.13 51.67
N PHE A 220 -0.71 35.69 50.92
CA PHE A 220 -0.53 34.31 50.48
C PHE A 220 0.20 33.43 51.51
N ASN A 221 0.74 34.05 52.56
CA ASN A 221 1.37 33.37 53.70
C ASN A 221 0.39 33.14 54.84
N GLU A 222 -0.85 33.62 54.77
CA GLU A 222 -1.84 33.38 55.80
C GLU A 222 -2.35 31.93 55.80
N GLU A 223 -2.49 31.38 57.01
CA GLU A 223 -2.97 30.00 57.22
C GLU A 223 -4.36 29.77 56.59
N ALA A 224 -5.25 30.76 56.69
CA ALA A 224 -6.60 30.66 56.15
C ALA A 224 -6.60 30.39 54.64
N VAL A 225 -5.69 31.02 53.89
CA VAL A 225 -5.54 30.81 52.45
C VAL A 225 -5.02 29.40 52.16
N ALA A 226 -4.01 28.94 52.90
CA ALA A 226 -3.45 27.59 52.74
C ALA A 226 -4.51 26.50 52.96
N ARG A 227 -5.31 26.62 54.03
CA ARG A 227 -6.40 25.69 54.31
C ARG A 227 -7.51 25.77 53.26
N ALA A 228 -7.85 26.97 52.79
CA ALA A 228 -8.86 27.15 51.74
C ALA A 228 -8.44 26.52 50.40
N ILE A 229 -7.16 26.63 50.02
CA ILE A 229 -6.61 25.96 48.84
C ILE A 229 -6.80 24.44 48.94
N ARG A 230 -6.44 23.88 50.10
CA ARG A 230 -6.52 22.44 50.34
C ARG A 230 -7.95 21.91 50.43
N ALA A 231 -8.88 22.71 50.95
CA ALA A 231 -10.30 22.39 51.05
C ALA A 231 -11.06 22.57 49.72
N CYS A 232 -10.53 23.34 48.77
CA CYS A 232 -11.15 23.52 47.46
C CYS A 232 -11.18 22.17 46.71
N PRO A 233 -12.30 21.72 46.11
CA PRO A 233 -12.39 20.47 45.36
C PRO A 233 -11.76 20.53 43.95
N VAL A 234 -11.55 21.74 43.41
CA VAL A 234 -10.90 21.97 42.11
C VAL A 234 -9.38 22.14 42.32
N PRO A 235 -8.51 21.55 41.48
CA PRO A 235 -7.07 21.68 41.62
C PRO A 235 -6.61 23.14 41.48
N VAL A 236 -5.72 23.58 42.36
CA VAL A 236 -5.22 24.95 42.42
C VAL A 236 -3.75 25.01 42.02
N VAL A 237 -3.45 25.88 41.06
CA VAL A 237 -2.10 26.27 40.64
C VAL A 237 -1.78 27.65 41.19
N THR A 238 -0.65 27.79 41.87
CA THR A 238 -0.19 29.11 42.29
C THR A 238 0.84 29.69 41.32
N GLY A 239 0.80 31.00 41.15
CA GLY A 239 1.79 31.77 40.38
C GLY A 239 1.99 33.12 41.04
N VAL A 240 2.60 33.13 42.21
CA VAL A 240 2.81 34.31 43.05
C VAL A 240 4.28 34.72 43.00
N GLY A 241 4.55 35.96 42.58
CA GLY A 241 5.92 36.50 42.56
C GLY A 241 6.81 35.94 41.44
N HIS A 242 8.09 35.76 41.76
CA HIS A 242 9.14 35.18 40.91
C HIS A 242 9.71 33.87 41.49
N GLU A 243 10.73 33.30 40.85
CA GLU A 243 11.35 32.02 41.25
C GLU A 243 11.75 31.95 42.74
N THR A 244 12.24 33.06 43.30
CA THR A 244 12.69 33.19 44.69
C THR A 244 11.57 33.37 45.70
N ASP A 245 10.38 33.77 45.25
CA ASP A 245 9.29 34.20 46.11
C ASP A 245 8.39 33.01 46.42
N VAL A 246 8.77 32.21 47.42
CA VAL A 246 8.00 31.02 47.83
C VAL A 246 7.07 31.38 48.99
N THR A 247 5.78 31.13 48.81
CA THR A 247 4.72 31.42 49.79
C THR A 247 4.12 30.15 50.41
N ILE A 248 3.41 30.28 51.53
CA ILE A 248 2.69 29.15 52.14
C ILE A 248 1.62 28.60 51.19
N ALA A 249 0.94 29.48 50.45
CA ALA A 249 -0.01 29.08 49.41
C ALA A 249 0.62 28.14 48.37
N ASP A 250 1.88 28.35 47.98
CA ASP A 250 2.59 27.48 47.03
C ASP A 250 2.81 26.06 47.57
N PHE A 251 3.05 25.93 48.87
CA PHE A 251 3.19 24.62 49.50
C PHE A 251 1.84 23.89 49.60
N ALA A 252 0.76 24.62 49.87
CA ALA A 252 -0.60 24.06 49.95
C ALA A 252 -1.21 23.73 48.57
N ALA A 253 -0.78 24.43 47.52
CA ALA A 253 -1.25 24.25 46.16
C ALA A 253 -0.96 22.85 45.61
N ASP A 254 -1.79 22.43 44.66
CA ASP A 254 -1.62 21.16 43.97
C ASP A 254 -0.43 21.24 43.00
N LEU A 255 -0.17 22.43 42.41
CA LEU A 255 1.05 22.73 41.66
C LEU A 255 1.52 24.17 41.88
N ARG A 256 2.82 24.34 42.09
CA ARG A 256 3.48 25.66 42.12
C ARG A 256 4.02 26.01 40.74
N ALA A 257 3.80 27.25 40.31
CA ALA A 257 4.51 27.88 39.21
C ALA A 257 5.33 29.08 39.71
N ALA A 258 6.47 29.34 39.07
CA ALA A 258 7.37 30.43 39.47
C ALA A 258 6.82 31.84 39.19
N THR A 259 5.89 31.97 38.24
CA THR A 259 5.31 33.26 37.82
C THR A 259 3.86 33.09 37.41
N PRO A 260 3.06 34.17 37.36
CA PRO A 260 1.71 34.15 36.79
C PRO A 260 1.66 33.55 35.38
N SER A 261 2.62 33.91 34.52
CA SER A 261 2.75 33.38 33.15
C SER A 261 3.00 31.87 33.15
N ALA A 262 3.90 31.38 34.00
CA ALA A 262 4.19 29.96 34.12
C ALA A 262 2.97 29.17 34.64
N ALA A 263 2.18 29.76 35.55
CA ALA A 263 0.93 29.14 36.02
C ALA A 263 -0.07 28.95 34.88
N ALA A 264 -0.22 29.97 34.02
CA ALA A 264 -1.04 29.89 32.82
C ALA A 264 -0.54 28.83 31.82
N GLU A 265 0.78 28.69 31.66
CA GLU A 265 1.38 27.64 30.84
C GLU A 265 1.08 26.24 31.38
N LEU A 266 1.29 26.01 32.67
CA LEU A 266 1.05 24.70 33.29
C LEU A 266 -0.44 24.33 33.32
N ALA A 267 -1.32 25.31 33.48
CA ALA A 267 -2.78 25.12 33.52
C ALA A 267 -3.43 25.01 32.13
N SER A 268 -2.68 25.17 31.02
CA SER A 268 -3.24 25.11 29.66
C SER A 268 -2.58 24.07 28.75
N PRO A 269 -3.37 23.37 27.92
CA PRO A 269 -2.83 22.47 26.93
C PRO A 269 -2.15 23.27 25.81
N ASP A 270 -1.19 22.66 25.13
CA ASP A 270 -0.61 23.23 23.92
C ASP A 270 -1.58 23.06 22.74
N GLY A 271 -2.29 24.14 22.40
CA GLY A 271 -3.25 24.18 21.29
C GLY A 271 -2.60 23.97 19.93
N GLY A 272 -1.35 24.41 19.75
CA GLY A 272 -0.58 24.17 18.53
C GLY A 272 -0.27 22.68 18.34
N ALA A 273 0.19 22.01 19.40
CA ALA A 273 0.43 20.57 19.38
C ALA A 273 -0.86 19.77 19.14
N LEU A 274 -1.99 20.20 19.72
CA LEU A 274 -3.30 19.60 19.48
C LEU A 274 -3.75 19.74 18.03
N LEU A 275 -3.66 20.94 17.44
CA LEU A 275 -3.98 21.19 16.04
C LEU A 275 -3.13 20.34 15.10
N GLN A 276 -1.82 20.28 15.35
CA GLN A 276 -0.92 19.42 14.58
C GLN A 276 -1.27 17.94 14.72
N ARG A 277 -1.70 17.48 15.90
CA ARG A 277 -2.15 16.11 16.12
C ARG A 277 -3.41 15.81 15.32
N VAL A 278 -4.38 16.72 15.32
CA VAL A 278 -5.61 16.57 14.52
C VAL A 278 -5.27 16.49 13.03
N LYS A 279 -4.43 17.39 12.52
CA LYS A 279 -3.99 17.39 11.13
C LYS A 279 -3.29 16.10 10.73
N ARG A 280 -2.39 15.57 11.58
CA ARG A 280 -1.74 14.26 11.34
C ARG A 280 -2.74 13.11 11.28
N LEU A 281 -3.76 13.13 12.12
CA LEU A 281 -4.81 12.11 12.12
C LEU A 281 -5.69 12.21 10.86
N GLU A 282 -5.98 13.42 10.39
CA GLU A 282 -6.68 13.69 9.12
C GLU A 282 -5.87 13.16 7.92
N ASP A 283 -4.59 13.51 7.83
CA ASP A 283 -3.71 13.03 6.76
C ASP A 283 -3.62 11.49 6.73
N LEU A 284 -3.50 10.87 7.91
CA LEU A 284 -3.48 9.42 8.05
C LEU A 284 -4.81 8.79 7.60
N LEU A 285 -5.94 9.39 7.98
CA LEU A 285 -7.26 8.92 7.61
C LEU A 285 -7.46 8.99 6.09
N LEU A 286 -7.09 10.10 5.45
CA LEU A 286 -7.17 10.27 4.00
C LEU A 286 -6.32 9.24 3.26
N MET A 287 -5.07 9.03 3.69
CA MET A 287 -4.19 7.99 3.13
C MET A 287 -4.79 6.58 3.25
N ARG A 288 -5.42 6.26 4.39
CA ARG A 288 -6.05 4.96 4.61
C ARG A 288 -7.30 4.77 3.75
N PHE A 289 -8.10 5.81 3.58
CA PHE A 289 -9.26 5.80 2.68
C PHE A 289 -8.83 5.59 1.23
N GLN A 290 -7.84 6.34 0.75
CA GLN A 290 -7.31 6.18 -0.61
C GLN A 290 -6.81 4.76 -0.87
N ARG A 291 -5.98 4.21 0.03
CA ARG A 291 -5.51 2.81 -0.09
C ARG A 291 -6.64 1.79 -0.11
N ARG A 292 -7.72 2.02 0.66
CA ARG A 292 -8.87 1.12 0.68
C ARG A 292 -9.65 1.16 -0.62
N ILE A 293 -9.81 2.35 -1.21
CA ILE A 293 -10.42 2.52 -2.54
C ILE A 293 -9.57 1.83 -3.60
N GLU A 294 -8.25 2.08 -3.63
CA GLU A 294 -7.34 1.46 -4.59
C GLU A 294 -7.35 -0.08 -4.49
N THR A 295 -7.34 -0.62 -3.27
CA THR A 295 -7.41 -2.07 -3.04
C THR A 295 -8.75 -2.63 -3.53
N GLY A 296 -9.85 -1.92 -3.28
CA GLY A 296 -11.17 -2.27 -3.78
C GLY A 296 -11.24 -2.28 -5.31
N GLN A 297 -10.68 -1.26 -5.96
CA GLN A 297 -10.61 -1.15 -7.42
C GLN A 297 -9.78 -2.29 -8.02
N ARG A 298 -8.59 -2.58 -7.48
CA ARG A 298 -7.76 -3.71 -7.93
C ARG A 298 -8.51 -5.04 -7.83
N ARG A 299 -9.20 -5.27 -6.70
CA ARG A 299 -9.99 -6.49 -6.51
C ARG A 299 -11.15 -6.58 -7.49
N LEU A 300 -11.84 -5.48 -7.78
CA LEU A 300 -12.89 -5.43 -8.80
C LEU A 300 -12.32 -5.79 -10.18
N THR A 301 -11.21 -5.16 -10.58
CA THR A 301 -10.55 -5.44 -11.86
C THR A 301 -10.11 -6.90 -11.96
N GLU A 302 -9.55 -7.48 -10.89
CA GLU A 302 -9.20 -8.91 -10.86
C GLU A 302 -10.42 -9.81 -11.02
N LEU A 303 -11.53 -9.51 -10.33
CA LEU A 303 -12.78 -10.28 -10.44
C LEU A 303 -13.38 -10.16 -11.84
N GLU A 304 -13.39 -8.98 -12.45
CA GLU A 304 -13.82 -8.77 -13.83
C GLU A 304 -12.96 -9.55 -14.82
N GLN A 305 -11.65 -9.55 -14.65
CA GLN A 305 -10.75 -10.34 -15.49
C GLN A 305 -10.99 -11.84 -15.32
N ARG A 306 -11.23 -12.33 -14.09
CA ARG A 306 -11.58 -13.74 -13.85
C ARG A 306 -12.90 -14.10 -14.51
N LEU A 307 -13.92 -13.25 -14.38
CA LEU A 307 -15.22 -13.44 -15.02
C LEU A 307 -15.10 -13.49 -16.55
N ARG A 308 -14.32 -12.57 -17.14
CA ARG A 308 -14.06 -12.56 -18.59
C ARG A 308 -13.25 -13.78 -19.07
N ARG A 309 -12.29 -14.25 -18.28
CA ARG A 309 -11.51 -15.47 -18.61
C ARG A 309 -12.33 -16.74 -18.48
N GLN A 310 -13.29 -16.78 -17.55
CA GLN A 310 -14.17 -17.92 -17.35
C GLN A 310 -15.48 -17.82 -18.15
N HIS A 311 -15.57 -16.89 -19.12
CA HIS A 311 -16.80 -16.62 -19.84
C HIS A 311 -17.40 -17.91 -20.42
N PRO A 312 -18.53 -18.40 -19.89
CA PRO A 312 -19.11 -19.69 -20.28
C PRO A 312 -19.41 -19.73 -21.77
N GLU A 313 -19.76 -18.59 -22.36
CA GLU A 313 -20.07 -18.45 -23.78
C GLU A 313 -18.87 -18.78 -24.68
N ARG A 314 -17.65 -18.33 -24.34
CA ARG A 314 -16.44 -18.68 -25.13
C ARG A 314 -16.15 -20.18 -25.03
N ARG A 315 -16.25 -20.76 -23.84
CA ARG A 315 -16.08 -22.21 -23.65
C ARG A 315 -17.15 -23.02 -24.36
N LEU A 316 -18.38 -22.52 -24.44
CA LEU A 316 -19.48 -23.12 -25.18
C LEU A 316 -19.26 -23.01 -26.70
N GLN A 317 -18.81 -21.86 -27.19
CA GLN A 317 -18.46 -21.66 -28.60
C GLN A 317 -17.31 -22.58 -29.04
N GLU A 318 -16.21 -22.64 -28.26
CA GLU A 318 -15.09 -23.54 -28.56
C GLU A 318 -15.52 -25.02 -28.57
N ARG A 319 -16.39 -25.43 -27.64
CA ARG A 319 -16.94 -26.78 -27.61
C ARG A 319 -17.93 -27.04 -28.75
N GLY A 320 -18.74 -26.05 -29.12
CA GLY A 320 -19.62 -26.12 -30.29
C GLY A 320 -18.83 -26.33 -31.57
N GLN A 321 -17.80 -25.52 -31.80
CA GLN A 321 -16.92 -25.65 -32.97
C GLN A 321 -16.19 -27.01 -32.98
N ARG A 322 -15.74 -27.50 -31.82
CA ARG A 322 -15.16 -28.85 -31.69
C ARG A 322 -16.16 -29.94 -32.06
N LEU A 323 -17.43 -29.80 -31.67
CA LEU A 323 -18.49 -30.75 -32.04
C LEU A 323 -18.71 -30.73 -33.56
N ASP A 324 -18.81 -29.55 -34.17
CA ASP A 324 -18.98 -29.41 -35.63
C ASP A 324 -17.84 -30.07 -36.40
N GLU A 325 -16.58 -29.85 -35.99
CA GLU A 325 -15.41 -30.50 -36.59
C GLU A 325 -15.44 -32.03 -36.46
N LEU A 326 -15.80 -32.53 -35.28
CA LEU A 326 -15.90 -33.97 -35.04
C LEU A 326 -17.03 -34.61 -35.85
N GLU A 327 -18.15 -33.91 -35.98
CA GLU A 327 -19.29 -34.34 -36.80
C GLU A 327 -18.92 -34.39 -38.29
N GLN A 328 -18.24 -33.37 -38.81
CA GLN A 328 -17.75 -33.39 -40.20
C GLN A 328 -16.74 -34.52 -40.43
N ARG A 329 -15.83 -34.76 -39.48
CA ARG A 329 -14.86 -35.87 -39.57
C ARG A 329 -15.55 -37.24 -39.56
N LEU A 330 -16.57 -37.41 -38.72
CA LEU A 330 -17.37 -38.63 -38.64
C LEU A 330 -18.10 -38.88 -39.97
N HIS A 331 -18.86 -37.89 -40.46
CA HIS A 331 -19.57 -37.99 -41.74
C HIS A 331 -18.62 -38.27 -42.91
N GLY A 332 -17.47 -37.61 -42.94
CA GLY A 332 -16.44 -37.86 -43.95
C GLY A 332 -15.86 -39.28 -43.88
N ALA A 333 -15.60 -39.80 -42.68
CA ALA A 333 -15.12 -41.16 -42.48
C ALA A 333 -16.17 -42.21 -42.88
N MET A 334 -17.42 -42.03 -42.46
CA MET A 334 -18.55 -42.87 -42.85
C MET A 334 -18.73 -42.89 -44.37
N GLY A 335 -18.72 -41.71 -45.01
CA GLY A 335 -18.86 -41.58 -46.46
C GLY A 335 -17.72 -42.23 -47.25
N ARG A 336 -16.48 -42.18 -46.73
CA ARG A 336 -15.33 -42.90 -47.33
C ARG A 336 -15.47 -44.41 -47.18
N THR A 337 -15.85 -44.89 -45.99
CA THR A 337 -16.04 -46.32 -45.74
C THR A 337 -17.14 -46.90 -46.62
N LEU A 338 -18.29 -46.23 -46.70
CA LEU A 338 -19.41 -46.67 -47.54
C LEU A 338 -19.05 -46.67 -49.02
N ARG A 339 -18.35 -45.63 -49.52
CA ARG A 339 -17.83 -45.62 -50.90
C ARG A 339 -16.88 -46.77 -51.17
N GLY A 340 -15.89 -46.99 -50.30
CA GLY A 340 -14.94 -48.10 -50.45
C GLY A 340 -15.63 -49.47 -50.43
N GLN A 341 -16.65 -49.65 -49.60
CA GLN A 341 -17.48 -50.87 -49.61
C GLN A 341 -18.27 -51.02 -50.91
N GLY A 342 -18.87 -49.93 -51.42
CA GLY A 342 -19.60 -49.91 -52.69
C GLY A 342 -18.71 -50.25 -53.89
N GLU A 343 -17.54 -49.63 -53.98
CA GLU A 343 -16.53 -49.90 -55.03
C GLU A 343 -16.05 -51.36 -54.96
N ARG A 344 -15.81 -51.89 -53.75
CA ARG A 344 -15.43 -53.30 -53.55
C ARG A 344 -16.52 -54.25 -54.03
N LEU A 345 -17.79 -53.97 -53.70
CA LEU A 345 -18.93 -54.75 -54.17
C LEU A 345 -19.06 -54.71 -55.70
N GLN A 346 -18.90 -53.53 -56.30
CA GLN A 346 -18.94 -53.37 -57.75
C GLN A 346 -17.80 -54.14 -58.43
N GLY A 347 -16.58 -54.05 -57.89
CA GLY A 347 -15.42 -54.80 -58.38
C GLY A 347 -15.61 -56.32 -58.28
N LEU A 348 -16.14 -56.81 -57.16
CA LEU A 348 -16.48 -58.23 -57.00
C LEU A 348 -17.57 -58.67 -57.99
N GLY A 349 -18.60 -57.84 -58.20
CA GLY A 349 -19.65 -58.09 -59.20
C GLY A 349 -19.11 -58.18 -60.62
N LEU A 350 -18.20 -57.29 -61.01
CA LEU A 350 -17.54 -57.34 -62.33
C LEU A 350 -16.64 -58.57 -62.48
N ARG A 351 -15.89 -58.95 -61.45
CA ARG A 351 -15.06 -60.17 -61.46
C ARG A 351 -15.92 -61.42 -61.63
N LEU A 352 -17.03 -61.51 -60.91
CA LEU A 352 -17.99 -62.61 -61.01
C LEU A 352 -18.57 -62.71 -62.44
N ARG A 353 -18.95 -61.59 -63.04
CA ARG A 353 -19.44 -61.54 -64.43
C ARG A 353 -18.37 -61.98 -65.43
N ARG A 354 -17.12 -61.56 -65.26
CA ARG A 354 -15.99 -61.96 -66.13
C ARG A 354 -15.60 -63.43 -65.99
N ALA A 355 -15.75 -64.00 -64.79
CA ALA A 355 -15.52 -65.42 -64.55
C ALA A 355 -16.68 -66.31 -65.05
N SER A 356 -17.77 -65.72 -65.55
CA SER A 356 -18.90 -66.50 -66.08
C SER A 356 -18.48 -67.29 -67.31
N PRO A 357 -18.58 -68.64 -67.29
CA PRO A 357 -18.20 -69.47 -68.41
C PRO A 357 -19.19 -69.37 -69.57
N ARG A 358 -20.34 -68.69 -69.41
CA ARG A 358 -21.43 -68.64 -70.38
C ARG A 358 -20.98 -68.10 -71.75
N SER A 359 -20.21 -67.02 -71.77
CA SER A 359 -19.67 -66.45 -73.02
C SER A 359 -18.63 -67.35 -73.67
N ARG A 360 -17.75 -67.99 -72.87
CA ARG A 360 -16.77 -68.97 -73.35
C ARG A 360 -17.44 -70.22 -73.93
N ILE A 361 -18.49 -70.71 -73.28
CA ILE A 361 -19.28 -71.86 -73.76
C ILE A 361 -19.99 -71.52 -75.07
N GLN A 362 -20.59 -70.32 -75.19
CA GLN A 362 -21.21 -69.87 -76.45
C GLN A 362 -20.20 -69.78 -77.59
N ALA A 363 -19.02 -69.19 -77.35
CA ALA A 363 -17.97 -69.09 -78.36
C ALA A 363 -17.45 -70.47 -78.80
N LEU A 364 -17.23 -71.39 -77.85
CA LEU A 364 -16.82 -72.77 -78.15
C LEU A 364 -17.92 -73.55 -78.90
N GLY A 365 -19.19 -73.33 -78.58
CA GLY A 365 -20.33 -73.89 -79.31
C GLY A 365 -20.36 -73.44 -80.77
N GLN A 366 -20.25 -72.14 -81.02
CA GLN A 366 -20.17 -71.57 -82.37
C GLN A 366 -18.96 -72.10 -83.15
N HIS A 367 -17.80 -72.22 -82.49
CA HIS A 367 -16.60 -72.77 -83.11
C HIS A 367 -16.76 -74.25 -83.49
N ARG A 368 -17.36 -75.06 -82.61
CA ARG A 368 -17.71 -76.46 -82.89
C ARG A 368 -18.63 -76.58 -84.11
N ASP A 369 -19.68 -75.76 -84.16
CA ASP A 369 -20.66 -75.80 -85.24
C ASP A 369 -20.03 -75.41 -86.59
N HIS A 370 -19.16 -74.41 -86.59
CA HIS A 370 -18.39 -74.02 -87.77
C HIS A 370 -17.45 -75.13 -88.25
N LEU A 371 -16.71 -75.77 -87.35
CA LEU A 371 -15.82 -76.88 -87.69
C LEU A 371 -16.58 -78.10 -88.20
N SER A 372 -17.73 -78.42 -87.60
CA SER A 372 -18.60 -79.51 -88.05
C SER A 372 -19.11 -79.26 -89.48
N GLY A 373 -19.59 -78.05 -89.78
CA GLY A 373 -20.03 -77.68 -91.12
C GLY A 373 -18.90 -77.65 -92.15
N ARG A 374 -17.64 -77.40 -91.74
CA ARG A 374 -16.46 -77.52 -92.63
C ARG A 374 -16.11 -78.98 -92.90
N LEU A 375 -16.15 -79.83 -91.88
CA LEU A 375 -15.89 -81.26 -92.01
C LEU A 375 -16.89 -81.92 -92.97
N GLN A 376 -18.19 -81.63 -92.79
CA GLN A 376 -19.26 -82.18 -93.63
C GLN A 376 -19.02 -81.83 -95.11
N ARG A 377 -18.79 -80.54 -95.41
CA ARG A 377 -18.50 -80.09 -96.79
C ARG A 377 -17.24 -80.74 -97.37
N ALA A 378 -16.19 -80.91 -96.56
CA ALA A 378 -14.97 -81.57 -97.02
C ALA A 378 -15.19 -83.05 -97.34
N MET A 379 -16.04 -83.73 -96.55
CA MET A 379 -16.44 -85.11 -96.80
C MET A 379 -17.26 -85.24 -98.09
N ASP A 380 -18.26 -84.38 -98.28
CA ASP A 380 -19.12 -84.39 -99.46
C ASP A 380 -18.29 -84.21 -100.75
N LEU A 381 -17.42 -83.19 -100.78
CA LEU A 381 -16.49 -82.95 -101.89
C LEU A 381 -15.52 -84.12 -102.13
N ARG A 382 -15.11 -84.82 -101.08
CA ARG A 382 -14.21 -85.99 -101.21
C ARG A 382 -14.94 -87.17 -101.83
N LEU A 383 -16.17 -87.43 -101.40
CA LEU A 383 -17.01 -88.51 -101.92
C LEU A 383 -17.36 -88.26 -103.40
N GLU A 384 -17.73 -87.02 -103.77
CA GLU A 384 -17.98 -86.64 -105.17
C GLU A 384 -16.76 -86.90 -106.06
N ARG A 385 -15.56 -86.48 -105.62
CA ARG A 385 -14.32 -86.71 -106.36
C ARG A 385 -14.00 -88.19 -106.54
N LEU A 386 -14.23 -89.00 -105.51
CA LEU A 386 -14.03 -90.45 -105.58
C LEU A 386 -15.04 -91.10 -106.54
N GLY A 387 -16.32 -90.67 -106.49
CA GLY A 387 -17.36 -91.12 -107.42
C GLY A 387 -17.03 -90.80 -108.88
N HIS A 388 -16.56 -89.58 -109.15
CA HIS A 388 -16.12 -89.19 -110.50
C HIS A 388 -14.93 -90.02 -111.00
N ARG A 389 -13.93 -90.28 -110.14
CA ARG A 389 -12.77 -91.13 -110.50
C ARG A 389 -13.20 -92.55 -110.87
N LEU A 390 -14.09 -93.14 -110.07
CA LEU A 390 -14.64 -94.48 -110.33
C LEU A 390 -15.34 -94.55 -111.69
N ALA A 391 -16.18 -93.56 -112.00
CA ALA A 391 -16.92 -93.50 -113.26
C ALA A 391 -16.00 -93.38 -114.49
N VAL A 392 -14.89 -92.64 -114.39
CA VAL A 392 -13.89 -92.54 -115.47
C VAL A 392 -13.18 -93.88 -115.69
N GLN A 393 -12.73 -94.53 -114.62
CA GLN A 393 -12.04 -95.82 -114.72
C GLN A 393 -12.93 -96.93 -115.32
N ALA A 394 -14.23 -96.94 -114.95
CA ALA A 394 -15.19 -97.89 -115.52
C ALA A 394 -15.37 -97.73 -117.04
N ARG A 395 -15.40 -96.49 -117.55
CA ARG A 395 -15.49 -96.22 -119.00
C ARG A 395 -14.23 -96.65 -119.76
N SER A 396 -13.05 -96.39 -119.20
CA SER A 396 -11.78 -96.81 -119.82
C SER A 396 -11.68 -98.33 -119.96
N LEU A 397 -12.14 -99.09 -118.95
CA LEU A 397 -12.15 -100.55 -119.00
C LEU A 397 -13.03 -101.09 -120.14
N HIS A 398 -14.14 -100.41 -120.42
CA HIS A 398 -15.12 -100.85 -121.43
C HIS A 398 -14.64 -100.66 -122.88
N ALA A 399 -13.72 -99.72 -123.13
CA ALA A 399 -13.25 -99.35 -124.47
C ALA A 399 -12.20 -100.32 -125.06
N VAL A 400 -11.55 -101.15 -124.24
CA VAL A 400 -10.41 -102.01 -124.64
C VAL A 400 -10.81 -103.49 -124.77
N SER A 401 -12.12 -103.81 -124.77
CA SER A 401 -12.58 -105.21 -124.82
C SER A 401 -12.64 -105.76 -126.26
N PRO A 402 -11.97 -106.91 -126.56
CA PRO A 402 -11.96 -107.56 -127.89
C PRO A 402 -13.34 -107.94 -128.43
N LEU A 403 -14.35 -108.09 -127.56
CA LEU A 403 -15.74 -108.35 -127.92
C LEU A 403 -16.38 -107.19 -128.70
N ALA A 404 -15.93 -105.95 -128.47
CA ALA A 404 -16.47 -104.76 -129.12
C ALA A 404 -16.07 -104.66 -130.61
N THR A 405 -14.91 -105.20 -131.00
CA THR A 405 -14.42 -105.14 -132.38
C THR A 405 -15.12 -106.15 -133.28
N LEU A 406 -15.38 -107.37 -132.78
CA LEU A 406 -16.17 -108.37 -133.49
C LEU A 406 -17.62 -107.91 -133.71
N GLY A 407 -18.21 -107.17 -132.77
CA GLY A 407 -19.55 -106.59 -132.91
C GLY A 407 -19.69 -105.50 -133.98
N ARG A 408 -18.58 -104.96 -134.52
CA ARG A 408 -18.57 -103.89 -135.54
C ARG A 408 -18.54 -104.41 -136.98
N GLY A 409 -18.70 -105.71 -137.21
CA GLY A 409 -18.82 -106.30 -138.55
C GLY A 409 -17.49 -106.66 -139.22
N TYR A 410 -16.36 -106.50 -138.54
CA TYR A 410 -15.06 -107.00 -139.01
C TYR A 410 -14.96 -108.51 -138.83
N SER A 411 -14.38 -109.18 -139.83
CA SER A 411 -14.06 -110.62 -139.75
C SER A 411 -12.56 -110.83 -139.62
N ILE A 412 -12.16 -111.88 -138.90
CA ILE A 412 -10.77 -112.30 -138.80
C ILE A 412 -10.58 -113.45 -139.79
N LEU A 413 -9.73 -113.27 -140.79
CA LEU A 413 -9.40 -114.29 -141.78
C LEU A 413 -8.29 -115.19 -141.26
N LEU A 414 -8.46 -116.50 -141.38
CA LEU A 414 -7.54 -117.54 -140.92
C LEU A 414 -7.17 -118.45 -142.10
N ASN A 415 -5.92 -118.92 -142.16
CA ASN A 415 -5.45 -119.89 -143.16
C ASN A 415 -5.77 -121.34 -142.73
N ALA A 416 -5.41 -122.33 -143.55
CA ALA A 416 -5.63 -123.75 -143.26
C ALA A 416 -4.90 -124.27 -142.00
N ALA A 417 -3.89 -123.54 -141.50
CA ALA A 417 -3.18 -123.82 -140.26
C ALA A 417 -3.77 -123.06 -139.04
N GLY A 418 -4.82 -122.25 -139.23
CA GLY A 418 -5.47 -121.48 -138.17
C GLY A 418 -4.78 -120.16 -137.80
N GLU A 419 -3.87 -119.66 -138.64
CA GLU A 419 -3.16 -118.40 -138.43
C GLU A 419 -3.84 -117.24 -139.15
N VAL A 420 -3.78 -116.03 -138.57
CA VAL A 420 -4.45 -114.85 -139.12
C VAL A 420 -3.77 -114.39 -140.40
N VAL A 421 -4.55 -114.34 -141.48
CA VAL A 421 -4.12 -113.79 -142.76
C VAL A 421 -4.22 -112.27 -142.69
N ARG A 422 -3.07 -111.60 -142.86
CA ARG A 422 -2.97 -110.13 -142.78
C ARG A 422 -2.65 -109.46 -144.12
N SER A 423 -2.20 -110.23 -145.10
CA SER A 423 -1.82 -109.75 -146.44
C SER A 423 -2.33 -110.70 -147.51
N ALA A 424 -2.73 -110.15 -148.67
CA ALA A 424 -3.23 -110.92 -149.81
C ALA A 424 -2.17 -111.90 -150.37
N GLN A 425 -0.88 -111.58 -150.27
CA GLN A 425 0.23 -112.43 -150.75
C GLN A 425 0.33 -113.78 -150.03
N GLN A 426 -0.29 -113.91 -148.86
CA GLN A 426 -0.30 -115.13 -148.06
C GLN A 426 -1.37 -116.13 -148.50
N ALA A 427 -2.19 -115.79 -149.51
CA ALA A 427 -3.29 -116.62 -149.97
C ALA A 427 -3.38 -116.62 -151.51
N PRO A 428 -2.52 -117.39 -152.21
CA PRO A 428 -2.50 -117.43 -153.67
C PRO A 428 -3.78 -118.06 -154.28
N PRO A 429 -4.06 -117.86 -155.59
CA PRO A 429 -5.27 -118.36 -156.23
C PRO A 429 -5.42 -119.89 -156.11
N GLY A 430 -6.61 -120.32 -155.68
CA GLY A 430 -6.95 -121.72 -155.38
C GLY A 430 -6.94 -122.10 -153.89
N SER A 431 -6.39 -121.24 -153.02
CA SER A 431 -6.26 -121.44 -151.56
C SER A 431 -7.60 -121.47 -150.82
N ARG A 432 -7.71 -122.30 -149.77
CA ARG A 432 -8.88 -122.33 -148.86
C ARG A 432 -8.59 -121.52 -147.59
N LEU A 433 -9.50 -120.62 -147.24
CA LEU A 433 -9.44 -119.73 -146.07
C LEU A 433 -10.68 -119.89 -145.19
N GLN A 434 -10.61 -119.41 -143.94
CA GLN A 434 -11.73 -119.43 -143.00
C GLN A 434 -11.95 -118.03 -142.38
N ALA A 435 -13.14 -117.45 -142.51
CA ALA A 435 -13.48 -116.16 -141.93
C ALA A 435 -14.27 -116.33 -140.61
N ARG A 436 -13.81 -115.72 -139.52
CA ARG A 436 -14.48 -115.73 -138.21
C ARG A 436 -15.17 -114.39 -137.94
N LEU A 437 -16.47 -114.46 -137.67
CA LEU A 437 -17.37 -113.31 -137.45
C LEU A 437 -17.76 -113.17 -135.97
N ALA A 438 -18.52 -112.11 -135.64
CA ALA A 438 -19.11 -111.92 -134.31
C ALA A 438 -19.92 -113.13 -133.83
N ARG A 439 -20.54 -113.83 -134.77
CA ARG A 439 -21.16 -115.15 -134.57
C ARG A 439 -20.94 -116.00 -135.82
N GLY A 440 -20.38 -117.19 -135.65
CA GLY A 440 -20.19 -118.16 -136.74
C GLY A 440 -18.87 -118.06 -137.50
N GLN A 441 -18.67 -119.01 -138.43
CA GLN A 441 -17.48 -119.15 -139.27
C GLN A 441 -17.88 -119.52 -140.71
N LEU A 442 -17.15 -119.00 -141.70
CA LEU A 442 -17.36 -119.26 -143.13
C LEU A 442 -16.09 -119.82 -143.77
N HIS A 443 -16.23 -120.73 -144.74
CA HIS A 443 -15.11 -121.25 -145.52
C HIS A 443 -15.10 -120.58 -146.89
N CYS A 444 -13.96 -120.02 -147.27
CA CYS A 444 -13.78 -119.21 -148.47
C CYS A 444 -12.69 -119.81 -149.36
N ARG A 445 -12.75 -119.58 -150.67
CA ARG A 445 -11.69 -119.96 -151.61
C ARG A 445 -11.26 -118.74 -152.43
N VAL A 446 -9.96 -118.58 -152.65
CA VAL A 446 -9.40 -117.47 -153.43
C VAL A 446 -9.44 -117.83 -154.91
N GLU A 447 -10.03 -116.97 -155.75
CA GLU A 447 -10.27 -117.27 -157.18
C GLU A 447 -9.28 -116.56 -158.13
N ALA A 448 -8.87 -115.33 -157.84
CA ALA A 448 -7.84 -114.62 -158.61
C ALA A 448 -7.17 -113.53 -157.77
N ASP A 449 -5.90 -113.24 -158.06
CA ASP A 449 -5.18 -112.10 -157.48
C ASP A 449 -5.56 -110.85 -158.27
N GLY A 450 -6.39 -110.00 -157.67
CA GLY A 450 -6.64 -108.65 -158.18
C GLY A 450 -5.45 -107.76 -157.86
N GLU A 451 -4.94 -107.02 -158.84
CA GLU A 451 -3.92 -105.99 -158.64
C GLU A 451 -4.38 -104.93 -157.63
N ASP A 452 -3.42 -104.50 -156.80
CA ASP A 452 -3.52 -103.63 -155.62
C ASP A 452 -4.38 -102.37 -155.82
N PRO A 453 -4.85 -101.81 -154.70
CA PRO A 453 -4.47 -100.41 -154.50
C PRO A 453 -4.05 -100.13 -153.06
N SER A 454 -2.83 -99.62 -152.91
CA SER A 454 -2.37 -98.70 -151.82
C SER A 454 -2.42 -99.16 -150.36
#